data_AF-B6DMI3-F1
#
_entry.id   AF-B6DMI3-F1
#
_cell.length_a   1.000
_cell.length_b   1.000
_cell.length_c   1.000
_cell.angle_alpha   90.00
_cell.angle_beta   90.00
_cell.angle_gamma   90.00
#
_symmetry.space_group_name_H-M   'P 1'
#
loop_
_entity.id
_entity.type
_entity.pdbx_description
1 polymer ?
#
loop_
_entity_poly.entity_id
_entity_poly.type
_entity_poly.pdbx_seq_one_letter_code
_entity_poly.pdbx_strand_id
1 'polypeptide(L)'
;EGMATYMLAESDEERVHGLGFVAFANKRNIPIELQAIAAPPQTSKWDSPEDVWLSILQLEQTNTRSLLNLAEAANDCNDFAVLAFLNPFHMGQVN
;
A
#
# COMPACT_ATOMS: atom_id res chain seq x y z
N GLU A 1 7.25 -6.31 -23.51
CA GLU A 1 6.99 -6.04 -22.09
C GLU A 1 7.27 -7.32 -21.29
N GLY A 2 7.69 -7.20 -20.04
CA GLY A 2 8.09 -8.35 -19.22
C GLY A 2 8.08 -8.01 -17.74
N MET A 3 8.40 -9.00 -16.90
CA MET A 3 8.25 -8.93 -15.46
C MET A 3 8.93 -7.71 -14.82
N ALA A 4 10.14 -7.34 -15.25
CA ALA A 4 10.82 -6.15 -14.71
C ALA A 4 10.07 -4.84 -15.02
N THR A 5 9.50 -4.71 -16.23
CA THR A 5 8.69 -3.55 -16.60
C THR A 5 7.39 -3.51 -15.79
N TYR A 6 6.76 -4.67 -15.58
CA TYR A 6 5.58 -4.80 -14.74
C TYR A 6 5.88 -4.34 -13.31
N MET A 7 6.92 -4.90 -12.67
CA MET A 7 7.28 -4.54 -11.29
C MET A 7 7.67 -3.07 -11.12
N LEU A 8 8.27 -2.46 -12.14
CA LEU A 8 8.58 -1.03 -12.10
C LEU A 8 7.29 -0.18 -12.14
N ALA A 9 6.32 -0.57 -12.96
CA ALA A 9 5.02 0.11 -13.02
C ALA A 9 4.26 -0.02 -11.68
N GLU A 10 4.23 -1.23 -11.10
CA GLU A 10 3.65 -1.45 -9.76
C GLU A 10 4.35 -0.60 -8.69
N SER A 11 5.68 -0.49 -8.74
CA SER A 11 6.43 0.37 -7.81
C SER A 11 6.10 1.86 -7.96
N ASP A 12 5.83 2.33 -9.19
CA ASP A 12 5.40 3.70 -9.44
C ASP A 12 3.97 3.94 -8.94
N GLU A 13 3.07 2.96 -9.12
CA GLU A 13 1.70 3.00 -8.62
C GLU A 13 1.64 3.05 -7.08
N GLU A 14 2.38 2.18 -6.39
CA GLU A 14 2.45 2.17 -4.93
C GLU A 14 3.02 3.47 -4.35
N ARG A 15 3.94 4.12 -5.08
CA ARG A 15 4.41 5.46 -4.71
C ARG A 15 3.29 6.50 -4.80
N VAL A 16 2.45 6.43 -5.84
CA VAL A 16 1.28 7.31 -5.97
C VAL A 16 0.28 7.05 -4.84
N HIS A 17 0.05 5.80 -4.46
CA HIS A 17 -0.75 5.44 -3.30
C HIS A 17 -0.22 6.09 -2.02
N GLY A 18 1.05 5.90 -1.68
CA GLY A 18 1.66 6.51 -0.49
C GLY A 18 1.57 8.04 -0.46
N LEU A 19 1.78 8.71 -1.59
CA LEU A 19 1.59 10.17 -1.69
C LEU A 19 0.12 10.59 -1.53
N GLY A 20 -0.83 9.76 -1.98
CA GLY A 20 -2.26 9.95 -1.77
C GLY A 20 -2.64 10.03 -0.29
N PHE A 21 -2.06 9.17 0.55
CA PHE A 21 -2.23 9.22 2.01
C PHE A 21 -1.71 10.53 2.59
N VAL A 22 -0.51 10.97 2.20
CA VAL A 22 0.08 12.24 2.65
C VAL A 22 -0.81 13.42 2.25
N ALA A 23 -1.29 13.44 1.00
CA ALA A 23 -2.17 14.50 0.50
C ALA A 23 -3.51 14.54 1.25
N PHE A 24 -4.11 13.38 1.51
CA PHE A 24 -5.35 13.28 2.27
C PHE A 24 -5.19 13.76 3.71
N ALA A 25 -4.12 13.32 4.39
CA ALA A 25 -3.82 13.73 5.74
C ALA A 25 -3.59 15.25 5.83
N ASN A 26 -2.82 15.84 4.91
CA ASN A 26 -2.65 17.30 4.82
C ASN A 26 -3.97 18.03 4.60
N LYS A 27 -4.84 17.55 3.70
CA LYS A 27 -6.16 18.13 3.43
C LYS A 27 -7.05 18.14 4.69
N ARG A 28 -6.88 17.16 5.57
CA ARG A 28 -7.61 17.00 6.83
C ARG A 28 -6.89 17.61 8.04
N ASN A 29 -5.72 18.23 7.86
CA ASN A 29 -4.83 18.70 8.93
C ASN A 29 -4.47 17.61 9.96
N ILE A 30 -4.34 16.36 9.51
CA ILE A 30 -3.87 15.25 10.34
C ILE A 30 -2.34 15.41 10.48
N PRO A 31 -1.76 15.40 11.69
CA PRO A 31 -0.31 15.45 11.86
C PRO A 31 0.37 14.23 11.22
N ILE A 32 1.42 14.45 10.44
CA ILE A 32 2.19 13.41 9.76
C ILE A 32 3.63 13.44 10.25
N GLU A 33 4.13 12.28 10.66
CA GLU A 33 5.55 12.05 10.91
C GLU A 33 6.08 11.02 9.92
N LEU A 34 6.96 11.44 9.01
CA LEU A 34 7.54 10.55 8.00
C LEU A 34 8.73 9.79 8.59
N GLN A 35 8.71 8.47 8.45
CA GLN A 35 9.77 7.58 8.90
C GLN A 35 10.66 7.13 7.74
N ALA A 36 11.85 6.63 8.05
CA ALA A 36 12.72 6.00 7.06
C ALA A 36 12.07 4.74 6.48
N ILE A 37 12.12 4.59 5.15
CA ILE A 37 11.66 3.37 4.46
C ILE A 37 12.78 2.33 4.55
N ALA A 38 12.46 1.16 5.10
CA ALA A 38 13.41 0.06 5.18
C ALA A 38 13.77 -0.45 3.78
N ALA A 39 15.03 -0.86 3.58
CA ALA A 39 15.44 -1.52 2.35
C ALA A 39 14.64 -2.82 2.17
N PRO A 40 14.26 -3.20 0.93
CA PRO A 40 13.52 -4.43 0.71
C PRO A 40 14.33 -5.65 1.16
N PRO A 41 13.73 -6.57 1.96
CA PRO A 41 14.47 -7.63 2.65
C PRO A 41 15.07 -8.71 1.74
N GLN A 42 14.62 -8.81 0.47
CA GLN A 42 14.90 -9.95 -0.41
C GLN A 42 15.56 -9.60 -1.76
N THR A 43 16.02 -8.36 -1.96
CA THR A 43 16.57 -7.90 -3.26
C THR A 43 17.77 -8.70 -3.79
N SER A 44 18.41 -9.55 -2.98
CA SER A 44 19.55 -10.38 -3.38
C SER A 44 19.28 -11.90 -3.42
N LYS A 45 18.02 -12.37 -3.32
CA LYS A 45 17.72 -13.79 -3.04
C LYS A 45 16.54 -14.42 -3.78
N TRP A 46 15.99 -13.80 -4.82
CA TRP A 46 14.97 -14.49 -5.62
C TRP A 46 15.66 -15.49 -6.56
N ASP A 47 15.45 -16.78 -6.32
CA ASP A 47 16.04 -17.87 -7.10
C ASP A 47 15.24 -18.15 -8.38
N SER A 48 13.97 -17.72 -8.41
CA SER A 48 13.06 -17.90 -9.53
C SER A 48 12.05 -16.74 -9.65
N PRO A 49 11.40 -16.58 -10.83
CA PRO A 49 10.27 -15.67 -10.98
C PRO A 49 9.11 -15.96 -10.02
N GLU A 50 8.87 -17.24 -9.70
CA GLU A 50 7.83 -17.65 -8.75
C GLU A 50 8.08 -17.07 -7.35
N ASP A 51 9.35 -17.05 -6.90
CA ASP A 51 9.71 -16.47 -5.60
C ASP A 51 9.37 -14.98 -5.51
N VAL A 52 9.53 -14.24 -6.62
CA VAL A 52 9.17 -12.82 -6.66
C VAL A 52 7.66 -12.64 -6.53
N TRP A 53 6.87 -13.42 -7.29
CA TRP A 53 5.41 -13.34 -7.24
C TRP A 53 4.86 -13.74 -5.87
N LEU A 54 5.41 -14.77 -5.24
CA LEU A 54 5.06 -15.15 -3.86
C LEU A 54 5.43 -14.06 -2.85
N SER A 55 6.60 -13.43 -3.02
CA SER A 55 7.03 -12.31 -2.16
C SER A 55 6.08 -11.12 -2.28
N ILE A 56 5.66 -10.77 -3.50
CA ILE A 56 4.74 -9.66 -3.76
C ILE A 56 3.33 -9.98 -3.25
N LEU A 57 2.84 -11.20 -3.47
CA LEU A 57 1.55 -11.62 -2.93
C LEU A 57 1.49 -11.45 -1.40
N GLN A 58 2.59 -11.79 -0.70
CA GLN A 58 2.67 -11.59 0.74
C GLN A 58 2.68 -10.10 1.14
N LEU A 59 3.34 -9.24 0.36
CA LEU A 59 3.32 -7.79 0.56
C LEU A 59 1.91 -7.23 0.35
N GLU A 60 1.22 -7.62 -0.73
CA GLU A 60 -0.16 -7.17 -1.00
C GLU A 60 -1.14 -7.63 0.08
N GLN A 61 -1.02 -8.87 0.57
CA GLN A 61 -1.82 -9.33 1.70
C GLN A 61 -1.57 -8.51 2.97
N THR A 62 -0.32 -8.06 3.18
CA THR A 62 0.04 -7.19 4.31
C THR A 62 -0.53 -5.79 4.13
N ASN A 63 -0.49 -5.23 2.92
CA ASN A 63 -1.12 -3.95 2.58
C ASN A 63 -2.63 -4.01 2.79
N THR A 64 -3.30 -5.03 2.24
CA THR A 64 -4.74 -5.30 2.44
C THR A 64 -5.08 -5.32 3.92
N ARG A 65 -4.34 -6.09 4.74
CA ARG A 65 -4.59 -6.16 6.18
C ARG A 65 -4.43 -4.81 6.86
N SER A 66 -3.41 -4.04 6.49
CA SER A 66 -3.14 -2.72 7.05
C SER A 66 -4.26 -1.73 6.72
N LEU A 67 -4.76 -1.75 5.48
CA LEU A 67 -5.89 -0.94 5.05
C LEU A 67 -7.17 -1.30 5.83
N LEU A 68 -7.45 -2.60 6.01
CA LEU A 68 -8.61 -3.06 6.77
C LEU A 68 -8.55 -2.63 8.23
N ASN A 69 -7.40 -2.76 8.87
CA ASN A 69 -7.20 -2.31 10.25
C ASN A 69 -7.40 -0.79 10.39
N LEU A 70 -6.95 -0.01 9.40
CA LEU A 70 -7.16 1.43 9.37
C LEU A 70 -8.64 1.78 9.18
N ALA A 71 -9.36 1.05 8.34
CA ALA A 71 -10.81 1.20 8.16
C ALA A 71 -11.59 0.86 9.44
N GLU A 72 -11.20 -0.20 10.14
CA GLU A 72 -11.78 -0.57 11.44
C GLU A 72 -11.59 0.56 12.46
N ALA A 73 -10.36 1.07 12.61
CA ALA A 73 -10.08 2.20 13.50
C ALA A 73 -10.85 3.48 13.13
N ALA A 74 -10.99 3.75 11.82
CA ALA A 74 -11.79 4.87 11.32
C ALA A 74 -13.28 4.70 11.66
N ASN A 75 -13.82 3.47 11.51
CA ASN A 75 -15.19 3.15 11.86
C ASN A 75 -15.46 3.31 13.37
N ASP A 76 -14.55 2.83 14.23
CA ASP A 76 -14.66 2.98 15.68
C ASP A 76 -14.70 4.45 16.12
N CYS A 77 -14.01 5.31 15.36
CA CYS A 77 -13.98 6.76 15.58
C CYS A 77 -15.08 7.52 14.83
N ASN A 78 -15.93 6.82 14.05
CA ASN A 78 -16.91 7.41 13.14
C ASN A 78 -16.31 8.41 12.12
N ASP A 79 -15.06 8.22 11.68
CA ASP A 79 -14.44 9.03 10.61
C ASP A 79 -14.84 8.51 9.23
N PHE A 80 -16.06 8.87 8.82
CA PHE A 80 -16.62 8.48 7.52
C PHE A 80 -15.82 9.00 6.33
N ALA A 81 -15.06 10.09 6.50
CA ALA A 81 -14.24 10.64 5.43
C ALA A 81 -12.96 9.83 5.21
N VAL A 82 -12.37 9.24 6.28
CA VAL A 82 -11.30 8.25 6.13
C VAL A 82 -11.85 6.97 5.47
N LEU A 83 -13.01 6.47 5.89
CA LEU A 83 -13.65 5.31 5.26
C LEU A 83 -13.88 5.52 3.75
N ALA A 84 -14.40 6.69 3.36
CA ALA A 84 -14.60 7.04 1.96
C ALA A 84 -13.27 7.14 1.19
N PHE A 85 -12.21 7.66 1.82
CA PHE A 85 -10.88 7.74 1.23
C PHE A 85 -10.25 6.35 0.99
N LEU A 86 -10.47 5.40 1.89
CA LEU A 86 -9.89 4.04 1.78
C LEU A 86 -10.62 3.16 0.76
N ASN A 87 -11.87 3.47 0.44
CA ASN A 87 -12.69 2.66 -0.47
C ASN A 87 -12.04 2.30 -1.83
N PRO A 88 -11.45 3.24 -2.60
CA PRO A 88 -10.75 2.89 -3.84
C PRO A 88 -9.57 1.93 -3.61
N PHE A 89 -8.84 2.07 -2.51
CA PHE A 89 -7.73 1.15 -2.19
C PHE A 89 -8.26 -0.25 -1.87
N HIS A 90 -9.34 -0.37 -1.11
CA HIS A 90 -9.98 -1.66 -0.84
C HIS A 90 -10.45 -2.35 -2.13
N MET A 91 -11.05 -1.59 -3.05
CA MET A 91 -11.48 -2.12 -4.34
C MET A 91 -10.29 -2.56 -5.21
N GLY A 92 -9.17 -1.85 -5.16
CA GLY A 92 -7.94 -2.24 -5.86
C GLY A 92 -7.37 -3.58 -5.40
N GLN A 93 -7.51 -3.91 -4.11
CA GLN A 93 -6.90 -5.10 -3.51
C GLN A 93 -7.69 -6.41 -3.72
N VAL A 94 -8.91 -6.34 -4.26
CA VAL A 94 -9.76 -7.53 -4.56
C VAL A 94 -9.83 -7.86 -6.04
N ASN A 95 -9.27 -7.00 -6.91
CA ASN A 95 -9.33 -7.14 -8.37
C ASN A 95 -8.22 -8.04 -8.92
#